data_AF-A0A352QR26-F1
#
_entry.id   AF-A0A352QR26-F1
#
_cell.length_a   1.000
_cell.length_b   1.000
_cell.length_c   1.000
_cell.angle_alpha   90.00
_cell.angle_beta   90.00
_cell.angle_gamma   90.00
#
_symmetry.space_group_name_H-M   'P 1'
#
loop_
_entity.id
_entity.type
_entity.pdbx_description
1 polymer ?
#
loop_
_entity_poly.entity_id
_entity_poly.type
_entity_poly.pdbx_seq_one_letter_code
_entity_poly.pdbx_strand_id
1 'polypeptide(L)' 'MAKKVVGYIKLQVKAGQANPSPPVGPALGQRGLNIMEFCKAF' A
#
# COMPACT_ATOMS: atom_id res chain seq x y z
N MET A 1 -4.11 21.50 -9.28
CA MET A 1 -2.65 21.48 -8.99
C MET A 1 -2.22 20.02 -8.88
N ALA A 2 -1.44 19.52 -9.85
CA ALA A 2 -1.03 18.12 -9.88
C ALA A 2 0.06 17.88 -8.83
N LYS A 3 -0.21 17.02 -7.85
CA LYS A 3 0.78 16.64 -6.82
C LYS A 3 1.91 15.85 -7.48
N LYS A 4 3.16 16.22 -7.18
CA LYS A 4 4.35 15.47 -7.65
C LYS A 4 4.31 14.04 -7.10
N VAL A 5 4.58 13.06 -7.95
CA VAL A 5 4.68 11.65 -7.52
C VAL A 5 5.90 11.50 -6.60
N VAL A 6 5.66 11.15 -5.34
CA VAL A 6 6.69 11.05 -4.29
C VAL A 6 7.49 9.73 -4.39
N GLY A 7 6.98 8.75 -5.13
CA GLY A 7 7.65 7.48 -5.41
C GLY A 7 6.68 6.43 -5.95
N TYR A 8 7.23 5.33 -6.42
CA TYR A 8 6.47 4.17 -6.89
C TYR A 8 6.71 3.00 -5.94
N ILE A 9 5.65 2.26 -5.64
CA ILE A 9 5.71 1.05 -4.83
C ILE A 9 5.18 -0.09 -5.68
N LYS A 10 6.00 -1.12 -5.86
CA LYS A 10 5.59 -2.37 -6.52
C LYS A 10 5.28 -3.40 -5.44
N LEU A 11 4.01 -3.75 -5.32
CA LEU A 11 3.49 -4.74 -4.39
C LEU A 11 2.89 -5.87 -5.22
N GLN A 12 3.10 -7.11 -4.81
CA GLN A 12 2.37 -8.25 -5.36
C GLN A 12 1.38 -8.72 -4.30
N VAL A 13 0.09 -8.55 -4.58
CA VAL A 13 -1.00 -8.87 -3.65
C VAL A 13 -1.98 -9.77 -4.37
N LYS A 14 -2.38 -10.87 -3.73
CA LYS A 14 -3.44 -11.74 -4.26
C LYS A 14 -4.79 -11.06 -4.03
N ALA A 15 -5.69 -11.13 -5.01
CA ALA A 15 -7.02 -10.53 -4.91
C ALA A 15 -7.76 -11.02 -3.66
N GLY A 16 -8.36 -10.10 -2.88
CA GLY A 16 -9.05 -10.43 -1.63
C GLY A 16 -8.15 -10.90 -0.47
N GLN A 17 -6.82 -10.87 -0.62
CA GLN A 17 -5.85 -11.13 0.43
C GLN A 17 -4.91 -9.94 0.63
N ALA A 18 -5.46 -8.72 0.58
CA ALA A 18 -4.71 -7.55 1.01
C ALA A 18 -4.56 -7.63 2.54
N ASN A 19 -3.38 -8.03 3.00
CA ASN A 19 -3.07 -8.19 4.42
C ASN A 19 -2.00 -7.17 4.86
N PRO A 20 -1.98 -6.79 6.14
CA PRO A 20 -0.96 -5.90 6.68
C PRO A 20 0.42 -6.57 6.85
N SER A 21 0.58 -7.83 6.42
CA SER A 21 1.84 -8.56 6.51
C SER A 21 2.89 -8.00 5.54
N PRO A 22 4.18 -8.33 5.74
CA PRO A 22 5.22 -8.02 4.74
C PRO A 22 4.80 -8.71 3.42
N PRO A 23 4.65 -8.02 2.27
CA PRO A 23 5.29 -6.78 1.80
C PRO A 23 4.45 -5.50 1.84
N VAL A 24 3.13 -5.58 2.07
CA VAL A 24 2.21 -4.44 1.97
C VAL A 24 2.34 -3.51 3.17
N GLY A 25 2.38 -4.07 4.38
CA GLY A 25 2.50 -3.31 5.63
C GLY A 25 3.74 -2.40 5.67
N PRO A 26 4.96 -2.95 5.48
CA PRO A 26 6.17 -2.14 5.47
C PRO A 26 6.19 -1.10 4.34
N ALA A 27 5.75 -1.45 3.14
CA ALA A 27 5.83 -0.55 1.99
C ALA A 27 4.87 0.65 2.10
N LEU A 28 3.64 0.42 2.52
CA LEU A 28 2.66 1.48 2.78
C LEU A 28 3.03 2.27 4.05
N GLY A 29 3.41 1.58 5.12
CA GLY A 29 3.78 2.18 6.40
C GLY A 29 5.01 3.09 6.32
N GLN A 30 6.04 2.70 5.56
CA GLN A 30 7.23 3.54 5.33
C GLN A 30 6.91 4.85 4.61
N ARG A 31 5.77 4.92 3.91
CA ARG A 31 5.30 6.11 3.19
C ARG A 31 4.18 6.84 3.93
N GLY A 32 3.80 6.38 5.13
CA GLY A 32 2.70 6.93 5.91
C GLY A 32 1.32 6.70 5.27
N LEU A 33 1.18 5.67 4.43
CA LEU A 33 -0.08 5.30 3.79
C LEU A 33 -0.87 4.35 4.70
N ASN A 34 -2.21 4.48 4.69
CA ASN A 34 -3.08 3.64 5.49
C ASN A 34 -3.13 2.20 4.97
N ILE A 35 -2.46 1.30 5.69
CA ILE A 35 -2.43 -0.13 5.38
C ILE A 35 -3.84 -0.74 5.44
N MET A 36 -4.62 -0.41 6.47
CA MET A 36 -5.96 -0.98 6.67
C MET A 36 -6.96 -0.52 5.61
N GLU A 37 -6.81 0.72 5.12
CA GLU A 37 -7.64 1.26 4.04
C GLU A 37 -7.29 0.58 2.72
N PHE A 38 -6.01 0.38 2.44
CA PHE A 38 -5.55 -0.42 1.30
C PHE A 38 -6.07 -1.86 1.39
N CYS A 39 -6.02 -2.49 2.57
CA CYS A 39 -6.53 -3.85 2.79
C CYS A 39 -8.05 -3.99 2.65
N LYS A 40 -8.81 -2.89 2.82
CA LYS A 40 -10.26 -2.87 2.61
C LYS A 40 -10.64 -2.54 1.17
N ALA A 41 -9.80 -1.79 0.45
CA ALA A 41 -10.04 -1.37 -0.92
C ALA A 41 -9.58 -2.40 -1.97
N PHE A 42 -8.68 -3.34 -1.61
CA PHE A 42 -8.16 -4.43 -2.43
C PHE A 42 -8.69 -5.81 -1.99
#